data_AF-A0A9E2NEX9-F1
#
_entry.id   AF-A0A9E2NEX9-F1
#
_cell.length_a   1.000
_cell.length_b   1.000
_cell.length_c   1.000
_cell.angle_alpha   90.00
_cell.angle_beta   90.00
_cell.angle_gamma   90.00
#
_symmetry.space_group_name_H-M   'P 1'
#
loop_
_entity.id
_entity.type
_entity.pdbx_description
1 polymer ?
#
loop_
_entity_poly.entity_id
_entity_poly.type
_entity_poly.pdbx_seq_one_letter_code
_entity_poly.pdbx_strand_id
1 'polypeptide(L)'
;MSGLLVMLGLGALAAIMSAAGMPLAPVVLGIVMGKIVEQTLMQSLISTQGDLLAFFDRPASMVLGCLTLALWGGVLIKAALRLWVRAAPRQAQ
;
A
#
# COMPACT_ATOMS: atom_id res chain seq x y z
N MET A 1 -31.09 -11.10 20.35
CA MET A 1 -30.59 -9.97 21.16
C MET A 1 -29.14 -9.59 20.84
N SER A 2 -28.26 -10.51 20.41
CA SER A 2 -26.84 -10.22 20.10
C SER A 2 -26.61 -9.28 18.90
N GLY A 3 -27.41 -9.36 17.83
CA GLY A 3 -27.24 -8.50 16.65
C GLY A 3 -27.39 -7.00 16.92
N LEU A 4 -28.25 -6.63 17.88
CA LEU A 4 -28.44 -5.23 18.28
C LEU A 4 -27.20 -4.68 18.98
N LEU A 5 -26.62 -5.45 19.90
CA LEU A 5 -25.36 -5.10 20.59
C LEU A 5 -24.21 -4.95 19.59
N VAL A 6 -24.13 -5.81 18.57
CA VAL A 6 -23.12 -5.72 17.50
C VAL A 6 -23.31 -4.46 16.65
N MET A 7 -24.54 -4.14 16.25
CA MET A 7 -24.83 -2.90 15.50
C MET A 7 -24.52 -1.65 16.31
N LEU A 8 -24.86 -1.64 17.60
CA LEU A 8 -24.60 -0.53 18.52
C LEU A 8 -23.08 -0.35 18.75
N GLY A 9 -22.35 -1.46 18.89
CA GLY A 9 -20.89 -1.46 18.97
C GLY A 9 -20.20 -1.00 17.68
N LEU A 10 -20.64 -1.48 16.51
CA LEU A 10 -20.10 -1.06 15.22
C LEU A 10 -20.41 0.42 14.91
N GLY A 11 -21.58 0.90 15.28
CA GLY A 11 -21.95 2.32 15.16
C GLY A 11 -21.08 3.22 16.04
N ALA A 12 -20.82 2.81 17.29
CA ALA A 12 -19.90 3.52 18.18
C ALA A 12 -18.45 3.52 17.63
N LEU A 13 -17.98 2.38 17.13
CA LEU A 13 -16.67 2.26 16.48
C LEU A 13 -16.55 3.19 15.27
N ALA A 14 -17.56 3.22 14.40
CA ALA A 14 -17.61 4.09 13.23
C ALA A 14 -17.61 5.58 13.63
N ALA A 15 -18.29 5.95 14.71
CA ALA A 15 -18.29 7.31 15.24
C ALA A 15 -16.88 7.73 15.72
N ILE A 16 -16.17 6.85 16.44
CA ILE A 16 -14.78 7.10 16.88
C ILE A 16 -13.84 7.26 15.67
N MET A 17 -13.98 6.39 14.67
CA MET A 17 -13.16 6.47 13.46
C MET A 17 -13.41 7.75 12.65
N SER A 18 -14.67 8.18 12.56
CA SER A 18 -15.03 9.46 11.95
C SER A 18 -14.41 10.64 12.69
N ALA A 19 -14.35 10.59 14.03
CA ALA A 19 -13.71 11.62 14.83
C ALA A 19 -12.17 11.63 14.67
N ALA A 20 -11.56 10.47 14.44
CA ALA A 20 -10.13 10.32 14.16
C ALA A 20 -9.74 10.72 12.72
N GLY A 21 -10.69 11.12 11.87
CA GLY A 21 -10.44 11.43 10.46
C GLY A 21 -10.09 10.19 9.61
N MET A 22 -10.25 8.99 10.16
CA MET A 22 -10.00 7.74 9.45
C MET A 22 -11.25 7.37 8.65
N PRO A 23 -11.18 7.31 7.31
CA PRO A 23 -12.33 6.94 6.53
C PRO A 23 -12.64 5.46 6.77
N LEU A 24 -13.90 5.15 7.11
CA LEU A 24 -14.32 3.79 7.46
C LEU A 24 -14.13 2.79 6.30
N ALA A 25 -14.41 3.24 5.07
CA ALA A 25 -14.31 2.42 3.86
C ALA A 25 -12.91 1.82 3.63
N PRO A 26 -11.80 2.59 3.61
CA PRO A 26 -10.46 2.04 3.44
C PRO A 26 -10.00 1.14 4.59
N VAL A 27 -10.50 1.31 5.81
CA VAL A 27 -10.16 0.41 6.92
C VAL A 27 -10.82 -0.95 6.75
N VAL A 28 -12.11 -0.97 6.41
CA VAL A 28 -12.81 -2.23 6.11
C VAL A 28 -12.19 -2.90 4.88
N LEU A 29 -11.88 -2.12 3.84
CA LEU A 29 -11.19 -2.61 2.66
C LEU A 29 -9.82 -3.21 3.04
N GLY A 30 -9.04 -2.55 3.90
CA GLY A 30 -7.76 -3.04 4.38
C GLY A 30 -7.87 -4.36 5.16
N ILE A 31 -8.90 -4.51 6.01
CA ILE A 31 -9.14 -5.74 6.77
C ILE A 31 -9.51 -6.91 5.83
N VAL A 32 -10.38 -6.67 4.85
CA VAL A 32 -10.79 -7.71 3.88
C VAL A 32 -9.65 -8.03 2.91
N MET A 33 -9.00 -7.01 2.35
CA MET A 33 -7.88 -7.16 1.43
C MET A 33 -6.67 -7.76 2.11
N GLY A 34 -6.44 -7.48 3.39
CA GLY A 34 -5.34 -8.05 4.17
C GLY A 34 -5.35 -9.57 4.14
N LYS A 35 -6.53 -10.18 4.33
CA LYS A 35 -6.67 -11.64 4.23
C LYS A 35 -6.33 -12.17 2.83
N ILE A 36 -6.76 -11.47 1.78
CA ILE A 36 -6.49 -11.85 0.39
C ILE A 36 -4.99 -11.75 0.08
N VAL A 37 -4.35 -10.67 0.54
CA VAL A 37 -2.91 -10.47 0.41
C VAL A 37 -2.14 -11.55 1.14
N GLU A 38 -2.47 -11.83 2.40
CA GLU A 38 -1.83 -12.87 3.20
C GLU A 38 -1.93 -14.25 2.54
N GLN A 39 -3.14 -14.62 2.08
CA GLN A 39 -3.36 -15.89 1.38
C GLN A 39 -2.54 -15.98 0.10
N THR A 40 -2.50 -14.91 -0.69
CA THR A 40 -1.72 -14.86 -1.94
C THR A 40 -0.21 -14.92 -1.66
N LEU A 41 0.24 -14.23 -0.61
CA LEU A 41 1.64 -14.24 -0.18
C LEU A 41 2.07 -15.63 0.29
N MET A 42 1.30 -16.24 1.18
CA MET A 42 1.54 -17.60 1.69
C MET A 42 1.53 -18.62 0.55
N GLN A 43 0.56 -18.55 -0.36
CA GLN A 43 0.50 -19.41 -1.54
C GLN A 43 1.75 -19.26 -2.41
N SER A 44 2.22 -18.03 -2.63
CA SER A 44 3.43 -17.78 -3.40
C SER A 44 4.69 -18.30 -2.69
N LEU A 45 4.83 -18.07 -1.38
CA LEU A 45 5.99 -18.50 -0.58
C LEU A 45 6.12 -20.03 -0.52
N ILE A 46 4.99 -20.72 -0.32
CA ILE A 46 4.92 -22.18 -0.32
C ILE A 46 5.27 -22.71 -1.72
N SER A 47 4.71 -22.12 -2.78
CA SER A 47 5.03 -22.52 -4.16
C SER A 47 6.49 -22.31 -4.52
N THR A 48 7.19 -21.42 -3.81
CA THR A 48 8.57 -21.03 -4.11
C THR A 48 9.57 -21.60 -3.09
N GLN A 49 9.12 -22.49 -2.20
CA GLN A 49 9.95 -23.15 -1.17
C GLN A 49 10.76 -22.16 -0.31
N GLY A 50 10.20 -20.96 -0.09
CA GLY A 50 10.85 -19.89 0.67
C GLY A 50 11.89 -19.05 -0.08
N ASP A 51 12.12 -19.29 -1.38
CA ASP A 51 13.05 -18.49 -2.17
C ASP A 51 12.37 -17.25 -2.77
N LEU A 52 12.63 -16.06 -2.24
CA LEU A 52 12.05 -14.82 -2.77
C LEU A 52 12.55 -14.51 -4.20
N LEU A 53 13.65 -15.12 -4.65
CA LEU A 53 14.21 -14.89 -5.98
C LEU A 53 13.41 -15.56 -7.10
N ALA A 54 12.64 -16.63 -6.81
CA ALA A 54 11.81 -17.25 -7.85
C ALA A 54 10.52 -16.49 -8.16
N PHE A 55 10.26 -15.37 -7.46
CA PHE A 55 9.34 -14.34 -7.96
C PHE A 55 9.85 -13.68 -9.25
N PHE A 56 11.16 -13.58 -9.46
CA PHE A 56 11.76 -13.05 -10.69
C PHE A 56 11.87 -14.09 -11.82
N ASP A 57 11.73 -15.37 -11.49
CA ASP A 57 11.72 -16.46 -12.48
C ASP A 57 10.44 -16.41 -13.35
N ARG A 58 9.37 -15.81 -12.81
CA ARG A 58 8.11 -15.57 -13.53
C ARG A 58 8.27 -14.35 -14.46
N PRO A 59 8.21 -14.51 -15.80
CA PRO A 59 8.43 -13.41 -16.74
C PRO A 59 7.46 -12.23 -16.56
N ALA A 60 6.22 -12.49 -16.12
CA ALA A 60 5.26 -11.43 -15.82
C ALA A 60 5.67 -10.57 -14.60
N SER A 61 6.17 -11.21 -13.52
CA SER A 61 6.63 -10.52 -12.32
C SER A 61 7.90 -9.70 -12.58
N MET A 62 8.81 -10.22 -13.41
CA MET A 62 10.02 -9.51 -13.82
C MET A 62 9.68 -8.23 -14.58
N VAL A 63 8.76 -8.30 -15.56
CA VAL A 63 8.32 -7.13 -16.33
C VAL A 63 7.61 -6.11 -15.44
N LEU A 64 6.68 -6.55 -14.58
CA LEU A 64 5.97 -5.67 -13.66
C LEU A 64 6.90 -5.04 -12.61
N GLY A 65 7.86 -5.80 -12.09
CA GLY A 65 8.87 -5.32 -11.15
C GLY A 65 9.79 -4.25 -11.75
N CYS A 66 10.32 -4.51 -12.94
CA CYS A 66 11.11 -3.51 -13.69
C CYS A 66 10.29 -2.25 -13.98
N LEU A 67 9.05 -2.39 -14.44
CA LEU A 67 8.17 -1.26 -14.72
C LEU A 67 7.89 -0.43 -13.45
N THR A 68 7.62 -1.11 -12.33
CA THR A 68 7.38 -0.45 -11.04
C THR A 68 8.59 0.33 -10.57
N LEU A 69 9.79 -0.28 -10.62
CA LEU A 69 11.05 0.38 -10.27
C LEU A 69 11.37 1.56 -11.19
N ALA A 70 11.11 1.44 -12.49
CA ALA A 70 11.32 2.52 -13.45
C ALA A 70 10.40 3.72 -13.18
N LEU A 71 9.12 3.47 -12.88
CA LEU A 71 8.15 4.52 -12.56
C LEU A 71 8.48 5.20 -11.23
N TRP A 72 8.74 4.42 -10.18
CA TRP A 72 9.11 4.96 -8.87
C TRP A 72 10.43 5.72 -8.92
N GLY A 73 11.44 5.17 -9.60
CA GLY A 73 12.72 5.83 -9.83
C GLY A 73 12.55 7.15 -10.58
N GLY A 74 11.79 7.16 -11.68
CA GLY A 74 11.51 8.38 -12.44
C GLY A 74 10.77 9.46 -11.65
N VAL A 75 9.79 9.06 -10.82
CA VAL A 75 9.05 9.97 -9.94
C VAL A 75 9.94 10.52 -8.83
N LEU A 76 10.72 9.66 -8.16
CA LEU A 76 11.66 10.06 -7.10
C LEU A 76 12.78 10.95 -7.63
N ILE A 77 13.37 10.61 -8.78
CA ILE A 77 14.40 11.42 -9.44
C ILE A 77 13.84 12.78 -9.83
N LYS A 78 12.65 12.84 -10.46
CA LYS A 78 12.01 14.13 -10.76
C LYS A 78 11.63 14.89 -9.50
N ALA A 79 11.17 14.23 -8.44
CA ALA A 79 10.86 14.89 -7.17
C ALA A 79 12.13 15.46 -6.52
N ALA A 80 13.21 14.68 -6.46
CA ALA A 80 14.51 15.10 -5.98
C ALA A 80 15.07 16.26 -6.82
N LEU A 81 15.08 16.14 -8.15
CA LEU A 81 15.50 17.21 -9.06
C LEU A 81 14.65 18.47 -8.90
N ARG A 82 13.32 18.35 -8.71
CA ARG A 82 12.45 19.51 -8.45
C ARG A 82 12.75 20.19 -7.12
N LEU A 83 13.12 19.42 -6.09
CA LEU A 83 13.54 19.96 -4.79
C LEU A 83 14.94 20.60 -4.88
N TRP A 84 15.86 20.01 -5.63
CA TRP A 84 17.21 20.54 -5.85
C TRP A 84 17.24 21.80 -6.72
N VAL A 85 16.43 21.85 -7.79
CA VAL A 85 16.30 23.05 -8.64
C VAL A 85 15.58 24.18 -7.91
N ARG A 86 14.64 23.88 -6.99
CA ARG A 86 14.03 24.90 -6.11
C ARG A 86 14.97 25.38 -5.00
N ALA A 87 15.98 24.57 -4.65
CA ALA A 87 17.05 24.95 -3.73
C ALA A 87 18.20 25.70 -4.42
N ALA A 88 18.17 25.88 -5.76
CA ALA A 88 19.08 26.81 -6.43
C ALA A 88 18.74 28.24 -5.95
N PRO A 89 19.62 28.87 -5.17
CA PRO A 89 19.31 30.09 -4.46
C PRO A 89 19.05 31.19 -5.47
N ARG A 90 17.89 31.83 -5.33
CA ARG A 90 17.59 33.17 -5.86
C ARG A 90 18.44 34.22 -5.11
N GLN A 91 19.76 34.02 -5.07
CA GLN A 91 20.75 35.01 -4.66
C GLN A 91 21.34 35.63 -5.92
N ALA A 92 20.53 36.43 -6.63
CA ALA A 92 20.98 37.50 -7.52
C ALA A 92 19.76 38.04 -8.29
N GLN A 93 18.91 38.79 -7.59
CA GLN A 93 18.38 40.09 -8.04
C GLN A 93 17.43 40.64 -6.97
#